data_AF-S2JTG1-F1
#
_entry.id   AF-S2JTG1-F1
#
_cell.length_a   1.000
_cell.length_b   1.000
_cell.length_c   1.000
_cell.angle_alpha   90.00
_cell.angle_beta   90.00
_cell.angle_gamma   90.00
#
_symmetry.space_group_name_H-M   'P 1'
#
loop_
_entity.id
_entity.type
_entity.pdbx_description
1 polymer ?
#
loop_
_entity_poly.entity_id
_entity_poly.type
_entity_poly.pdbx_seq_one_letter_code
_entity_poly.pdbx_strand_id
1 'polypeptide(L)'
;MSTPSDSTAPLSLDDAVRRLVDEVSRLGIDIATAGDKPKEEVDPLRELLRIKTADLESIRGLPGLTSSFTFGASPGLANSGMAAAIGLSTVVPNGLPLFQWPGFIRDAKRESFADIEECLRRFEDVLNSHGLDFDSNWLRLLPRCLGHDLRDWLNEFVQVNGSVVSWSFFKDAIVSRYGVPKEQLRFARIREFLNCVKLETESVDAFLERFKSLKVRSEVSDKYVIAKVFFDAFPESTSRLIMVAMGQASESSFYDVDFVSSVARRLDIAVDKKLGKVASGLSSAPKKRDA
;
A
#
# COMPACT_ATOMS: atom_id res chain seq x y z
N MET A 1 -33.75 56.63 20.82
CA MET A 1 -34.69 55.55 20.45
C MET A 1 -34.25 55.03 19.11
N SER A 2 -33.45 53.97 19.11
CA SER A 2 -32.94 53.36 17.89
C SER A 2 -33.55 51.98 17.77
N THR A 3 -34.47 51.84 16.82
CA THR A 3 -35.04 50.57 16.38
C THR A 3 -33.92 49.70 15.80
N PRO A 4 -33.81 48.40 16.15
CA PRO A 4 -32.96 47.50 15.40
C PRO A 4 -33.69 47.16 14.09
N SER A 5 -33.00 47.41 12.97
CA SER A 5 -33.45 47.01 11.64
C SER A 5 -33.38 45.49 11.55
N ASP A 6 -34.52 44.84 11.72
CA ASP A 6 -34.71 43.43 11.45
C ASP A 6 -34.72 43.26 9.91
N SER A 7 -33.52 43.11 9.34
CA SER A 7 -33.33 42.81 7.91
C SER A 7 -33.39 41.29 7.72
N THR A 8 -34.59 40.72 7.85
CA THR A 8 -34.85 39.33 7.44
C THR A 8 -34.92 39.28 5.91
N ALA A 9 -33.75 39.30 5.26
CA ALA A 9 -33.64 38.96 3.85
C ALA A 9 -34.16 37.52 3.66
N PRO A 10 -34.94 37.23 2.60
CA PRO A 10 -35.37 35.86 2.34
C PRO A 10 -34.12 35.01 2.09
N LEU A 11 -33.81 34.13 3.04
CA LEU A 11 -32.73 33.16 2.90
C LEU A 11 -33.02 32.37 1.63
N SER A 12 -32.16 32.53 0.62
CA SER A 12 -32.23 31.71 -0.60
C SER A 12 -32.22 30.25 -0.19
N LEU A 13 -33.03 29.42 -0.84
CA LEU A 13 -33.11 27.99 -0.57
C LEU A 13 -31.71 27.35 -0.67
N ASP A 14 -30.87 27.85 -1.58
CA ASP A 14 -29.47 27.44 -1.73
C ASP A 14 -28.60 27.79 -0.52
N ASP A 15 -28.81 28.95 0.09
CA ASP A 15 -28.10 29.36 1.30
C ASP A 15 -28.60 28.59 2.53
N ALA A 16 -29.89 28.25 2.58
CA ALA A 16 -30.47 27.39 3.61
C ALA A 16 -29.92 25.96 3.51
N VAL A 17 -29.80 25.40 2.30
CA VAL A 17 -29.23 24.07 2.06
C VAL A 17 -27.73 24.06 2.39
N ARG A 18 -26.97 25.07 1.97
CA ARG A 18 -25.54 25.17 2.29
C ARG A 18 -25.30 25.25 3.80
N ARG A 19 -26.08 26.07 4.51
CA ARG A 19 -26.05 26.12 5.98
C ARG A 19 -26.39 24.80 6.64
N LEU A 20 -27.36 24.06 6.09
CA LEU A 20 -27.75 22.75 6.61
C LEU A 20 -26.63 21.71 6.41
N VAL A 21 -25.95 21.72 5.26
CA VAL A 21 -24.77 20.86 5.00
C VAL A 21 -23.64 21.17 5.98
N ASP A 22 -23.35 22.45 6.20
CA ASP A 22 -22.30 22.88 7.13
C ASP A 22 -22.63 22.50 8.58
N GLU A 23 -23.91 22.61 8.97
CA GLU A 23 -24.39 22.27 10.30
C GLU A 23 -24.34 20.75 10.56
N VAL A 24 -24.73 19.93 9.58
CA VAL A 24 -24.60 18.46 9.64
C VAL A 24 -23.14 18.04 9.73
N SER A 25 -22.26 18.69 8.96
CA SER A 25 -20.82 18.43 9.00
C SER A 25 -20.22 18.77 10.36
N ARG A 26 -20.63 19.90 10.97
CA ARG A 26 -20.17 20.31 12.30
C ARG A 26 -20.68 19.37 13.39
N LEU A 27 -21.94 18.97 13.34
CA LEU A 27 -22.52 18.00 14.28
C LEU A 27 -21.83 16.62 14.19
N GLY A 28 -21.46 16.19 12.98
CA GLY A 28 -20.69 14.95 12.79
C GLY A 28 -19.30 15.03 13.45
N ILE A 29 -18.61 16.17 13.32
CA ILE A 29 -17.32 16.40 13.96
C ILE A 29 -17.46 16.47 15.49
N ASP A 30 -18.48 17.16 16.00
CA ASP A 30 -18.75 17.28 17.45
C ASP A 30 -19.08 15.91 18.07
N ILE A 31 -19.80 15.03 17.38
CA ILE A 31 -20.08 13.65 17.81
C ILE A 31 -18.80 12.80 17.78
N ALA A 32 -17.97 12.95 16.74
CA ALA A 32 -16.72 12.20 16.61
C ALA A 32 -15.64 12.63 17.62
N THR A 33 -15.70 13.87 18.10
CA THR A 33 -14.76 14.43 19.09
C THR A 33 -15.29 14.44 20.52
N ALA A 34 -16.52 13.99 20.75
CA ALA A 34 -17.18 14.02 22.06
C ALA A 34 -16.52 13.15 23.16
N GLY A 35 -15.64 12.20 22.81
CA GLY A 35 -15.00 11.32 23.80
C GLY A 35 -16.01 10.55 24.68
N ASP A 36 -15.61 10.16 25.90
CA ASP A 36 -16.41 9.41 26.90
C ASP A 36 -17.53 10.24 27.55
N LYS A 37 -18.27 11.06 26.77
CA LYS A 37 -19.49 11.70 27.27
C LYS A 37 -20.60 10.66 27.44
N PRO A 38 -21.41 10.76 28.51
CA PRO A 38 -22.47 9.79 28.80
C PRO A 38 -23.51 9.76 27.66
N LYS A 39 -24.02 8.56 27.37
CA LYS A 39 -24.89 8.26 26.23
C LYS A 39 -26.14 9.16 26.17
N GLU A 40 -26.61 9.66 27.31
CA GLU A 40 -27.77 10.55 27.38
C GLU A 40 -27.58 11.90 26.65
N GLU A 41 -26.35 12.40 26.46
CA GLU A 41 -26.09 13.64 25.70
C GLU A 41 -25.84 13.41 24.20
N VAL A 42 -25.41 12.21 23.82
CA VAL A 42 -24.98 11.90 22.43
C VAL A 42 -26.15 11.38 21.59
N ASP A 43 -27.08 10.64 22.20
CA ASP A 43 -28.25 10.08 21.52
C ASP A 43 -29.22 11.14 20.94
N PRO A 44 -29.54 12.27 21.61
CA PRO A 44 -30.37 13.32 21.01
C PRO A 44 -29.67 14.04 19.85
N LEU A 45 -28.34 14.17 19.88
CA LEU A 45 -27.56 14.76 18.78
C LEU A 45 -27.49 13.84 17.57
N ARG A 46 -27.42 12.52 17.79
CA ARG A 46 -27.48 11.50 16.72
C ARG A 46 -28.84 11.46 16.04
N GLU A 47 -29.92 11.54 16.80
CA GLU A 47 -31.27 11.58 16.23
C GLU A 47 -31.51 12.89 15.46
N LEU A 48 -31.00 14.02 15.96
CA LEU A 48 -31.08 15.30 15.24
C LEU A 48 -30.27 15.28 13.93
N LEU A 49 -29.10 14.65 13.93
CA LEU A 49 -28.30 14.44 12.72
C LEU A 49 -29.04 13.56 11.69
N ARG A 50 -29.69 12.49 12.16
CA ARG A 50 -30.47 11.58 11.33
C ARG A 50 -31.67 12.29 10.67
N ILE A 51 -32.40 13.10 11.44
CA ILE A 51 -33.53 13.89 10.96
C ILE A 51 -33.06 14.91 9.91
N LYS A 52 -32.03 15.70 10.22
CA LYS A 52 -31.49 16.71 9.29
C LYS A 52 -30.94 16.10 8.00
N THR A 53 -30.36 14.91 8.08
CA THR A 53 -29.87 14.18 6.89
C THR A 53 -31.04 13.73 6.01
N ALA A 54 -32.13 13.23 6.61
CA ALA A 54 -33.33 12.83 5.88
C ALA A 54 -34.06 14.02 5.21
N ASP A 55 -34.07 15.19 5.85
CA ASP A 55 -34.62 16.42 5.28
C ASP A 55 -33.79 16.91 4.07
N LEU A 56 -32.47 16.77 4.14
CA LEU A 56 -31.55 17.14 3.05
C LEU A 56 -31.73 16.23 1.83
N GLU A 57 -31.95 14.94 2.05
CA GLU A 57 -32.30 13.99 0.99
C GLU A 57 -33.67 14.28 0.36
N SER A 58 -34.67 14.67 1.16
CA SER A 58 -35.98 15.09 0.64
C SER A 58 -35.90 16.36 -0.21
N ILE A 59 -35.05 17.32 0.17
CA ILE A 59 -34.84 18.56 -0.61
C ILE A 59 -34.06 18.28 -1.91
N ARG A 60 -33.10 17.35 -1.89
CA ARG A 60 -32.38 16.89 -3.10
C ARG A 60 -33.26 16.09 -4.06
N GLY A 61 -34.33 15.46 -3.57
CA GLY A 61 -35.27 14.66 -4.36
C GLY A 61 -36.30 15.47 -5.16
N LEU A 62 -36.39 16.79 -4.97
CA LEU A 62 -37.32 17.64 -5.70
C LEU A 62 -36.79 17.92 -7.14
N PRO A 63 -37.55 17.56 -8.20
CA PRO A 63 -37.12 17.77 -9.58
C PRO A 63 -37.21 19.26 -9.92
N GLY A 64 -36.08 19.96 -9.80
CA GLY A 64 -35.96 21.39 -10.10
C GLY A 64 -34.63 22.04 -9.72
N LEU A 65 -33.78 21.38 -8.91
CA LEU A 65 -32.54 21.97 -8.38
C LEU A 65 -31.24 21.33 -8.91
N THR A 66 -31.32 20.36 -9.83
CA THR A 66 -30.13 19.66 -10.34
C THR A 66 -29.27 20.49 -11.30
N SER A 67 -29.65 21.73 -11.62
CA SER A 67 -29.02 22.51 -12.68
C SER A 67 -27.90 23.45 -12.23
N SER A 68 -27.65 23.64 -10.93
CA SER A 68 -26.78 24.75 -10.47
C SER A 68 -25.53 24.36 -9.68
N PHE A 69 -25.21 23.07 -9.55
CA PHE A 69 -24.03 22.64 -8.79
C PHE A 69 -22.98 21.95 -9.66
N THR A 70 -22.57 22.58 -10.75
CA THR A 70 -21.25 22.30 -11.36
C THR A 70 -20.25 23.27 -10.75
N PHE A 71 -19.41 22.76 -9.84
CA PHE A 71 -18.23 23.49 -9.36
C PHE A 71 -17.30 23.77 -10.55
N GLY A 72 -16.81 25.00 -10.62
CA GLY A 72 -16.22 25.59 -11.82
C GLY A 72 -15.04 24.83 -12.43
N ALA A 73 -15.20 24.46 -13.70
CA ALA A 73 -14.12 24.52 -14.67
C ALA A 73 -14.41 25.72 -15.58
N SER A 74 -13.45 26.65 -15.70
CA SER A 74 -13.59 27.86 -16.51
C SER A 74 -13.89 27.53 -17.99
N PRO A 75 -14.69 28.36 -18.69
CA PRO A 75 -15.22 28.04 -20.00
C PRO A 75 -14.30 28.52 -21.12
N GLY A 76 -14.04 27.63 -22.08
CA GLY A 76 -13.30 27.95 -23.31
C GLY A 76 -13.92 27.26 -24.51
N LEU A 77 -14.74 28.02 -25.23
CA LEU A 77 -15.22 27.83 -26.61
C LEU A 77 -16.16 26.64 -26.90
N ALA A 78 -17.42 27.03 -27.10
CA ALA A 78 -18.49 26.25 -27.68
C ALA A 78 -18.15 25.71 -29.07
N ASN A 79 -18.62 24.50 -29.37
CA ASN A 79 -19.43 24.33 -30.56
C ASN A 79 -20.46 23.19 -30.40
N SER A 80 -21.66 23.49 -30.89
CA SER A 80 -22.90 22.75 -30.77
C SER A 80 -22.90 21.35 -31.41
N GLY A 81 -23.73 20.47 -30.87
CA GLY A 81 -24.40 19.44 -31.66
C GLY A 81 -23.98 18.00 -31.35
N MET A 82 -24.44 17.47 -30.22
CA MET A 82 -25.30 16.28 -30.16
C MET A 82 -25.59 15.98 -28.69
N ALA A 83 -26.87 15.73 -28.38
CA ALA A 83 -27.29 15.24 -27.08
C ALA A 83 -26.65 13.86 -26.85
N ALA A 84 -25.48 13.82 -26.22
CA ALA A 84 -24.99 12.62 -25.60
C ALA A 84 -25.80 12.44 -24.32
N ALA A 85 -26.72 11.47 -24.33
CA ALA A 85 -27.25 10.91 -23.11
C ALA A 85 -26.09 10.72 -22.13
N ILE A 86 -26.26 11.17 -20.88
CA ILE A 86 -25.35 10.85 -19.77
C ILE A 86 -25.49 9.35 -19.53
N GLY A 87 -24.89 8.55 -20.41
CA GLY A 87 -24.62 7.16 -20.17
C GLY A 87 -23.50 7.15 -19.16
N LEU A 88 -23.79 6.80 -17.91
CA LEU A 88 -22.79 6.20 -17.04
C LEU A 88 -22.08 5.14 -17.87
N SER A 89 -20.85 5.44 -18.28
CA SER A 89 -20.03 4.54 -19.07
C SER A 89 -19.86 3.28 -18.25
N THR A 90 -20.69 2.27 -18.51
CA THR A 90 -20.72 0.96 -17.84
C THR A 90 -19.56 0.10 -18.31
N VAL A 91 -18.48 0.74 -18.75
CA VAL A 91 -17.25 0.09 -19.16
C VAL A 91 -16.73 -0.71 -17.98
N VAL A 92 -16.56 -2.00 -18.24
CA VAL A 92 -15.90 -2.94 -17.36
C VAL A 92 -14.46 -3.00 -17.83
N PRO A 93 -13.48 -2.54 -17.01
CA PRO A 93 -12.09 -2.66 -17.35
C PRO A 93 -11.69 -4.11 -17.59
N ASN A 94 -10.93 -4.33 -18.66
CA ASN A 94 -10.25 -5.61 -18.86
C ASN A 94 -9.02 -5.67 -17.95
N GLY A 95 -8.68 -6.87 -17.46
CA GLY A 95 -7.49 -7.04 -16.62
C GLY A 95 -7.67 -6.70 -15.13
N LEU A 96 -8.91 -6.66 -14.61
CA LEU A 96 -9.14 -6.53 -13.18
C LEU A 96 -8.41 -7.65 -12.40
N PRO A 97 -7.63 -7.30 -11.36
CA PRO A 97 -6.85 -8.26 -10.60
C PRO A 97 -7.76 -9.16 -9.77
N LEU A 98 -7.38 -10.43 -9.63
CA LEU A 98 -7.94 -11.27 -8.58
C LEU A 98 -7.17 -10.97 -7.29
N PHE A 99 -7.87 -10.58 -6.24
CA PHE A 99 -7.26 -10.27 -4.96
C PHE A 99 -6.77 -11.56 -4.34
N GLN A 100 -5.45 -11.75 -4.39
CA GLN A 100 -4.77 -12.92 -3.90
C GLN A 100 -3.44 -12.52 -3.30
N TRP A 101 -3.14 -13.00 -2.11
CA TRP A 101 -1.86 -12.82 -1.44
C TRP A 101 -1.54 -14.08 -0.63
N PRO A 102 -0.31 -14.25 -0.10
CA PRO A 102 0.04 -15.44 0.68
C PRO A 102 -0.97 -15.70 1.81
N GLY A 103 -1.55 -16.90 1.84
CA GLY A 103 -2.62 -17.28 2.77
C GLY A 103 -4.05 -17.08 2.26
N PHE A 104 -4.23 -16.33 1.16
CA PHE A 104 -5.51 -16.07 0.49
C PHE A 104 -5.38 -16.31 -1.03
N ILE A 105 -4.94 -17.51 -1.43
CA ILE A 105 -4.78 -17.90 -2.83
C ILE A 105 -6.00 -18.73 -3.27
N ARG A 106 -6.67 -18.33 -4.35
CA ARG A 106 -7.84 -19.01 -4.93
C ARG A 106 -7.57 -19.64 -6.28
N ASP A 107 -6.72 -19.02 -7.08
CA ASP A 107 -6.31 -19.47 -8.40
C ASP A 107 -4.80 -19.25 -8.57
N ALA A 108 -4.05 -20.37 -8.46
CA ALA A 108 -2.60 -20.39 -8.61
C ALA A 108 -2.11 -20.04 -10.03
N LYS A 109 -3.00 -19.98 -11.03
CA LYS A 109 -2.65 -19.58 -12.39
C LYS A 109 -2.68 -18.06 -12.59
N ARG A 110 -3.29 -17.32 -11.66
CA ARG A 110 -3.34 -15.85 -11.70
C ARG A 110 -2.30 -15.27 -10.76
N GLU A 111 -1.93 -14.02 -11.02
CA GLU A 111 -0.95 -13.29 -10.23
C GLU A 111 -1.34 -13.27 -8.75
N SER A 112 -0.37 -13.56 -7.89
CA SER A 112 -0.46 -13.40 -6.44
C SER A 112 0.35 -12.18 -6.02
N PHE A 113 -0.31 -11.27 -5.31
CA PHE A 113 0.30 -10.04 -4.81
C PHE A 113 0.96 -10.27 -3.44
N ALA A 114 1.79 -9.32 -3.01
CA ALA A 114 2.48 -9.43 -1.72
C ALA A 114 1.51 -9.33 -0.53
N ASP A 115 0.53 -8.42 -0.62
CA ASP A 115 -0.48 -8.16 0.39
C ASP A 115 -1.75 -7.55 -0.24
N ILE A 116 -2.74 -7.23 0.60
CA ILE A 116 -3.99 -6.62 0.15
C ILE A 116 -3.82 -5.16 -0.31
N GLU A 117 -2.82 -4.44 0.20
CA GLU A 117 -2.53 -3.06 -0.24
C GLU A 117 -2.06 -3.05 -1.70
N GLU A 118 -1.21 -4.01 -2.08
CA GLU A 118 -0.77 -4.18 -3.46
C GLU A 118 -1.93 -4.59 -4.39
N CYS A 119 -2.86 -5.44 -3.92
CA CYS A 119 -4.08 -5.76 -4.66
C CYS A 119 -4.93 -4.50 -4.94
N LEU A 120 -5.11 -3.66 -3.92
CA LEU A 120 -5.85 -2.41 -4.02
C LEU A 120 -5.15 -1.43 -4.97
N ARG A 121 -3.83 -1.29 -4.88
CA ARG A 121 -3.05 -0.44 -5.78
C ARG A 121 -3.18 -0.89 -7.24
N ARG A 122 -3.10 -2.19 -7.49
CA ARG A 122 -3.29 -2.73 -8.86
C ARG A 122 -4.70 -2.47 -9.38
N PHE A 123 -5.71 -2.56 -8.53
CA PHE A 123 -7.08 -2.20 -8.88
C PHE A 123 -7.20 -0.71 -9.22
N GLU A 124 -6.58 0.17 -8.42
CA GLU A 124 -6.55 1.62 -8.68
C GLU A 124 -5.86 1.94 -10.01
N ASP A 125 -4.73 1.30 -10.33
CA ASP A 125 -4.03 1.47 -11.61
C ASP A 125 -4.92 1.13 -12.80
N VAL A 126 -5.69 0.03 -12.70
CA VAL A 126 -6.64 -0.37 -13.74
C VAL A 126 -7.74 0.68 -13.88
N LEU A 127 -8.34 1.15 -12.79
CA LEU A 127 -9.39 2.17 -12.85
C LEU A 127 -8.86 3.49 -13.43
N ASN A 128 -7.67 3.92 -13.00
CA ASN A 128 -6.97 5.10 -13.52
C ASN A 128 -6.70 4.99 -15.01
N SER A 129 -6.20 3.84 -15.49
CA SER A 129 -5.92 3.64 -16.92
C SER A 129 -7.17 3.74 -17.82
N HIS A 130 -8.33 3.45 -17.25
CA HIS A 130 -9.62 3.53 -17.92
C HIS A 130 -10.37 4.84 -17.65
N GLY A 131 -9.76 5.81 -16.95
CA GLY A 131 -10.34 7.11 -16.63
C GLY A 131 -11.59 7.02 -15.74
N LEU A 132 -11.68 5.98 -14.91
CA LEU A 132 -12.83 5.74 -14.04
C LEU A 132 -12.61 6.40 -12.68
N ASP A 133 -13.60 7.18 -12.26
CA ASP A 133 -13.65 7.71 -10.90
C ASP A 133 -13.80 6.59 -9.86
N PHE A 134 -13.00 6.62 -8.80
CA PHE A 134 -12.98 5.57 -7.80
C PHE A 134 -14.29 5.50 -7.05
N ASP A 135 -14.74 6.62 -6.46
CA ASP A 135 -15.91 6.71 -5.59
C ASP A 135 -17.19 6.26 -6.31
N SER A 136 -17.28 6.54 -7.61
CA SER A 136 -18.44 6.17 -8.43
C SER A 136 -18.42 4.72 -8.94
N ASN A 137 -17.25 4.09 -9.06
CA ASN A 137 -17.10 2.81 -9.78
C ASN A 137 -16.60 1.64 -8.92
N TRP A 138 -16.04 1.89 -7.74
CA TRP A 138 -15.42 0.82 -6.96
C TRP A 138 -16.43 -0.27 -6.58
N LEU A 139 -17.63 0.11 -6.12
CA LEU A 139 -18.62 -0.83 -5.58
C LEU A 139 -19.15 -1.80 -6.65
N ARG A 140 -19.24 -1.37 -7.92
CA ARG A 140 -19.68 -2.24 -9.03
C ARG A 140 -18.57 -3.16 -9.55
N LEU A 141 -17.30 -2.73 -9.45
CA LEU A 141 -16.15 -3.39 -10.08
C LEU A 141 -15.46 -4.35 -9.11
N LEU A 142 -15.32 -3.95 -7.85
CA LEU A 142 -14.57 -4.67 -6.84
C LEU A 142 -15.10 -6.07 -6.54
N PRO A 143 -16.42 -6.37 -6.49
CA PRO A 143 -16.91 -7.71 -6.19
C PRO A 143 -16.40 -8.82 -7.13
N ARG A 144 -15.95 -8.47 -8.34
CA ARG A 144 -15.35 -9.42 -9.30
C ARG A 144 -13.89 -9.74 -9.01
N CYS A 145 -13.23 -8.89 -8.24
CA CYS A 145 -11.85 -9.06 -7.81
C CYS A 145 -11.74 -9.91 -6.54
N LEU A 146 -12.82 -10.09 -5.78
CA LEU A 146 -12.78 -10.63 -4.41
C LEU A 146 -13.05 -12.14 -4.29
N GLY A 147 -12.54 -12.71 -3.20
CA GLY A 147 -12.91 -14.01 -2.62
C GLY A 147 -14.40 -14.11 -2.24
N HIS A 148 -14.93 -15.31 -2.00
CA HIS A 148 -16.27 -15.44 -1.39
C HIS A 148 -16.30 -14.76 -0.02
N ASP A 149 -15.37 -15.09 0.87
CA ASP A 149 -15.30 -14.53 2.22
C ASP A 149 -15.16 -12.99 2.23
N LEU A 150 -14.32 -12.44 1.35
CA LEU A 150 -14.15 -10.99 1.21
C LEU A 150 -15.39 -10.32 0.63
N ARG A 151 -16.12 -11.01 -0.25
CA ARG A 151 -17.35 -10.50 -0.85
C ARG A 151 -18.50 -10.50 0.14
N ASP A 152 -18.59 -11.53 0.97
CA ASP A 152 -19.58 -11.59 2.06
C ASP A 152 -19.33 -10.46 3.05
N TRP A 153 -18.07 -10.25 3.44
CA TRP A 153 -17.70 -9.09 4.25
C TRP A 153 -18.02 -7.75 3.58
N LEU A 154 -17.73 -7.60 2.29
CA LEU A 154 -18.05 -6.37 1.55
C LEU A 154 -19.56 -6.09 1.58
N ASN A 155 -20.40 -7.11 1.42
CA ASN A 155 -21.85 -6.96 1.46
C ASN A 155 -22.31 -6.49 2.84
N GLU A 156 -21.79 -7.07 3.92
CA GLU A 156 -22.06 -6.62 5.30
C GLU A 156 -21.61 -5.18 5.53
N PHE A 157 -20.41 -4.83 5.06
CA PHE A 157 -19.84 -3.49 5.19
C PHE A 157 -20.73 -2.43 4.51
N VAL A 158 -21.23 -2.72 3.32
CA VAL A 158 -22.12 -1.82 2.56
C VAL A 158 -23.50 -1.72 3.23
N GLN A 159 -24.01 -2.80 3.83
CA GLN A 159 -25.26 -2.75 4.59
C GLN A 159 -25.16 -1.83 5.82
N VAL A 160 -24.03 -1.85 6.52
CA VAL A 160 -23.82 -1.05 7.73
C VAL A 160 -23.56 0.43 7.41
N ASN A 161 -22.77 0.71 6.38
CA ASN A 161 -22.30 2.07 6.09
C ASN A 161 -23.07 2.77 4.95
N GLY A 162 -23.96 2.07 4.25
CA GLY A 162 -24.69 2.56 3.09
C GLY A 162 -23.86 2.60 1.80
N SER A 163 -24.46 3.09 0.72
CA SER A 163 -23.85 3.12 -0.62
C SER A 163 -23.04 4.39 -0.94
N VAL A 164 -22.93 5.34 0.01
CA VAL A 164 -22.26 6.64 -0.18
C VAL A 164 -20.83 6.63 0.39
N VAL A 165 -20.29 5.44 0.65
CA VAL A 165 -18.94 5.29 1.21
C VAL A 165 -17.89 5.65 0.16
N SER A 166 -16.98 6.55 0.53
CA SER A 166 -15.82 6.86 -0.29
C SER A 166 -14.86 5.67 -0.38
N TRP A 167 -14.18 5.57 -1.52
CA TRP A 167 -13.13 4.60 -1.77
C TRP A 167 -12.02 4.68 -0.73
N SER A 168 -11.67 5.89 -0.26
CA SER A 168 -10.68 6.07 0.81
C SER A 168 -11.10 5.41 2.12
N PHE A 169 -12.34 5.63 2.56
CA PHE A 169 -12.86 5.03 3.79
C PHE A 169 -12.95 3.50 3.67
N PHE A 170 -13.39 3.01 2.52
CA PHE A 170 -13.40 1.58 2.24
C PHE A 170 -11.98 0.97 2.30
N LYS A 171 -10.99 1.61 1.67
CA LYS A 171 -9.58 1.16 1.70
C LYS A 171 -9.05 1.05 3.12
N ASP A 172 -9.30 2.04 3.95
CA ASP A 172 -8.84 2.01 5.34
C ASP A 172 -9.51 0.87 6.12
N ALA A 173 -10.81 0.63 5.90
CA ALA A 173 -11.53 -0.46 6.55
C ALA A 173 -11.03 -1.86 6.13
N ILE A 174 -10.81 -2.09 4.82
CA ILE A 174 -10.35 -3.39 4.32
C ILE A 174 -8.89 -3.66 4.70
N VAL A 175 -8.02 -2.64 4.66
CA VAL A 175 -6.62 -2.75 5.12
C VAL A 175 -6.56 -2.97 6.62
N SER A 176 -7.43 -2.33 7.41
CA SER A 176 -7.49 -2.56 8.85
C SER A 176 -7.91 -4.00 9.20
N ARG A 177 -8.83 -4.60 8.43
CA ARG A 177 -9.34 -5.95 8.69
C ARG A 177 -8.46 -7.07 8.15
N TYR A 178 -7.87 -6.90 6.97
CA TYR A 178 -7.15 -7.96 6.25
C TYR A 178 -5.69 -7.62 5.95
N GLY A 179 -5.27 -6.37 6.15
CA GLY A 179 -3.89 -5.95 6.00
C GLY A 179 -3.03 -6.47 7.15
N VAL A 180 -1.72 -6.55 6.89
CA VAL A 180 -0.74 -6.82 7.93
C VAL A 180 -0.42 -5.48 8.60
N PRO A 181 -0.50 -5.36 9.94
CA PRO A 181 -0.13 -4.15 10.64
C PRO A 181 1.24 -3.63 10.20
N LYS A 182 1.37 -2.31 10.01
CA LYS A 182 2.60 -1.70 9.47
C LYS A 182 3.82 -2.03 10.34
N GLU A 183 3.64 -2.12 11.65
CA GLU A 183 4.64 -2.51 12.63
C GLU A 183 5.09 -3.95 12.43
N GLN A 184 4.17 -4.85 12.12
CA GLN A 184 4.48 -6.25 11.84
C GLN A 184 5.22 -6.40 10.50
N LEU A 185 4.85 -5.63 9.47
CA LEU A 185 5.60 -5.57 8.21
C LEU A 185 7.02 -5.03 8.44
N ARG A 186 7.16 -3.97 9.23
CA ARG A 186 8.47 -3.41 9.59
C ARG A 186 9.32 -4.45 10.33
N PHE A 187 8.74 -5.15 11.30
CA PHE A 187 9.44 -6.21 12.03
C PHE A 187 9.82 -7.40 11.14
N ALA A 188 8.96 -7.77 10.18
CA ALA A 188 9.26 -8.80 9.19
C ALA A 188 10.45 -8.41 8.31
N ARG A 189 10.49 -7.16 7.81
CA ARG A 189 11.62 -6.63 7.00
C ARG A 189 12.92 -6.60 7.78
N ILE A 190 12.89 -6.18 9.06
CA ILE A 190 14.06 -6.20 9.94
C ILE A 190 14.54 -7.64 10.14
N ARG A 191 13.64 -8.57 10.47
CA ARG A 191 13.98 -9.98 10.66
C ARG A 191 14.58 -10.60 9.39
N GLU A 192 14.01 -10.31 8.24
CA GLU A 192 14.51 -10.78 6.94
C GLU A 192 15.93 -10.27 6.69
N PHE A 193 16.21 -8.99 6.96
CA PHE A 193 17.55 -8.43 6.87
C PHE A 193 18.52 -9.09 7.86
N LEU A 194 18.15 -9.21 9.14
CA LEU A 194 19.00 -9.81 10.18
C LEU A 194 19.35 -11.28 9.90
N ASN A 195 18.49 -12.00 9.18
CA ASN A 195 18.68 -13.39 8.80
C ASN A 195 19.20 -13.55 7.35
N CYS A 196 19.76 -12.48 6.76
CA CYS A 196 20.31 -12.54 5.42
C CYS A 196 21.58 -13.41 5.42
N VAL A 197 21.54 -14.54 4.70
CA VAL A 197 22.67 -15.46 4.53
C VAL A 197 23.01 -15.61 3.06
N LYS A 198 24.29 -15.77 2.73
CA LYS A 198 24.76 -16.11 1.39
C LYS A 198 24.44 -17.58 1.09
N LEU A 199 23.69 -17.83 0.04
CA LEU A 199 23.40 -19.15 -0.51
C LEU A 199 24.64 -19.74 -1.19
N GLU A 200 24.78 -21.06 -1.14
CA GLU A 200 25.88 -21.76 -1.82
C GLU A 200 25.82 -21.62 -3.34
N THR A 201 24.61 -21.56 -3.89
CA THR A 201 24.36 -21.50 -5.34
C THR A 201 24.39 -20.08 -5.91
N GLU A 202 24.40 -19.04 -5.07
CA GLU A 202 24.40 -17.65 -5.54
C GLU A 202 25.82 -17.10 -5.62
N SER A 203 26.09 -16.25 -6.61
CA SER A 203 27.34 -15.50 -6.70
C SER A 203 27.42 -14.44 -5.60
N VAL A 204 28.63 -14.01 -5.25
CA VAL A 204 28.82 -12.90 -4.31
C VAL A 204 28.10 -11.64 -4.80
N ASP A 205 28.08 -11.35 -6.09
CA ASP A 205 27.39 -10.17 -6.64
C ASP A 205 25.88 -10.23 -6.46
N ALA A 206 25.26 -11.38 -6.73
CA ALA A 206 23.83 -11.59 -6.52
C ALA A 206 23.46 -11.46 -5.03
N PHE A 207 24.29 -12.01 -4.15
CA PHE A 207 24.15 -11.85 -2.70
C PHE A 207 24.21 -10.37 -2.30
N LEU A 208 25.18 -9.61 -2.82
CA LEU A 208 25.37 -8.20 -2.45
C LEU A 208 24.22 -7.30 -2.89
N GLU A 209 23.70 -7.50 -4.09
CA GLU A 209 22.50 -6.81 -4.57
C GLU A 209 21.30 -7.08 -3.63
N ARG A 210 21.09 -8.35 -3.28
CA ARG A 210 20.04 -8.76 -2.35
C ARG A 210 20.25 -8.18 -0.95
N PHE A 211 21.47 -8.20 -0.43
CA PHE A 211 21.83 -7.63 0.87
C PHE A 211 21.57 -6.12 0.91
N LYS A 212 21.99 -5.37 -0.12
CA LYS A 212 21.74 -3.92 -0.23
C LYS A 212 20.25 -3.61 -0.30
N SER A 213 19.49 -4.38 -1.07
CA SER A 213 18.03 -4.26 -1.15
C SER A 213 17.37 -4.49 0.21
N LEU A 214 17.75 -5.55 0.93
CA LEU A 214 17.23 -5.84 2.27
C LEU A 214 17.62 -4.79 3.31
N LYS A 215 18.84 -4.24 3.23
CA LYS A 215 19.27 -3.11 4.09
C LYS A 215 18.35 -1.91 3.89
N VAL A 216 18.12 -1.50 2.64
CA VAL A 216 17.26 -0.36 2.32
C VAL A 216 15.82 -0.61 2.80
N ARG A 217 15.27 -1.81 2.55
CA ARG A 217 13.90 -2.18 2.94
C ARG A 217 13.70 -2.26 4.45
N SER A 218 14.72 -2.64 5.20
CA SER A 218 14.64 -2.80 6.67
C SER A 218 14.83 -1.50 7.44
N GLU A 219 15.30 -0.43 6.77
CA GLU A 219 15.59 0.88 7.38
C GLU A 219 16.60 0.82 8.54
N VAL A 220 17.38 -0.26 8.65
CA VAL A 220 18.43 -0.39 9.66
C VAL A 220 19.60 0.52 9.28
N SER A 221 19.90 1.48 10.16
CA SER A 221 20.95 2.49 9.96
C SER A 221 22.21 2.26 10.80
N ASP A 222 22.14 1.41 11.83
CA ASP A 222 23.27 1.13 12.70
C ASP A 222 24.37 0.37 11.94
N LYS A 223 25.52 1.04 11.77
CA LYS A 223 26.68 0.50 11.04
C LYS A 223 27.27 -0.78 11.64
N TYR A 224 27.19 -0.95 12.97
CA TYR A 224 27.70 -2.15 13.65
C TYR A 224 26.76 -3.33 13.42
N VAL A 225 25.44 -3.08 13.46
CA VAL A 225 24.44 -4.09 13.13
C VAL A 225 24.59 -4.54 11.67
N ILE A 226 24.71 -3.59 10.74
CA ILE A 226 24.89 -3.90 9.31
C ILE A 226 26.16 -4.73 9.09
N ALA A 227 27.28 -4.35 9.71
CA ALA A 227 28.53 -5.10 9.61
C ALA A 227 28.38 -6.51 10.20
N LYS A 228 27.77 -6.64 11.39
CA LYS A 228 27.50 -7.95 12.02
C LYS A 228 26.69 -8.86 11.09
N VAL A 229 25.57 -8.37 10.55
CA VAL A 229 24.72 -9.14 9.61
C VAL A 229 25.53 -9.55 8.38
N PHE A 230 26.38 -8.67 7.85
CA PHE A 230 27.23 -9.00 6.71
C PHE A 230 28.21 -10.12 7.03
N PHE A 231 28.92 -10.05 8.17
CA PHE A 231 29.88 -11.10 8.56
C PHE A 231 29.20 -12.43 8.87
N ASP A 232 28.04 -12.40 9.51
CA ASP A 232 27.25 -13.59 9.84
C ASP A 232 26.58 -14.21 8.61
N ALA A 233 26.50 -13.48 7.49
CA ALA A 233 25.91 -13.99 6.25
C ALA A 233 26.79 -15.04 5.55
N PHE A 234 28.08 -15.13 5.87
CA PHE A 234 29.00 -16.11 5.29
C PHE A 234 29.25 -17.28 6.25
N PRO A 235 29.65 -18.46 5.73
CA PRO A 235 30.13 -19.55 6.57
C PRO A 235 31.29 -19.10 7.47
N GLU A 236 31.35 -19.63 8.69
CA GLU A 236 32.29 -19.20 9.74
C GLU A 236 33.76 -19.17 9.26
N SER A 237 34.17 -20.15 8.43
CA SER A 237 35.51 -20.19 7.83
C SER A 237 35.81 -18.98 6.94
N THR A 238 34.84 -18.55 6.14
CA THR A 238 34.92 -17.38 5.26
C THR A 238 34.85 -16.10 6.07
N SER A 239 33.94 -16.00 7.03
CA SER A 239 33.80 -14.81 7.90
C SER A 239 35.07 -14.51 8.67
N ARG A 240 35.76 -15.53 9.20
CA ARG A 240 37.06 -15.38 9.86
C ARG A 240 38.12 -14.82 8.91
N LEU A 241 38.18 -15.29 7.67
CA LEU A 241 39.13 -14.78 6.68
C LEU A 241 38.83 -13.33 6.28
N ILE A 242 37.56 -12.99 6.09
CA ILE A 242 37.15 -11.61 5.84
C ILE A 242 37.55 -10.74 7.05
N MET A 243 37.20 -11.13 8.27
CA MET A 243 37.53 -10.38 9.50
C MET A 243 39.04 -10.15 9.67
N VAL A 244 39.88 -11.16 9.39
CA VAL A 244 41.35 -11.01 9.39
C VAL A 244 41.81 -10.01 8.33
N ALA A 245 41.29 -10.09 7.11
CA ALA A 245 41.61 -9.15 6.04
C ALA A 245 41.15 -7.73 6.36
N MET A 246 40.00 -7.58 7.02
CA MET A 246 39.45 -6.31 7.47
C MET A 246 40.23 -5.71 8.65
N GLY A 247 40.80 -6.54 9.53
CA GLY A 247 41.70 -6.08 10.61
C GLY A 247 43.03 -5.49 10.13
N GLN A 248 43.36 -5.69 8.84
CA GLN A 248 44.51 -5.04 8.18
C GLN A 248 44.13 -3.73 7.46
N ALA A 249 42.84 -3.42 7.37
CA ALA A 249 42.32 -2.20 6.75
C ALA A 249 42.15 -1.08 7.79
N SER A 250 41.98 0.17 7.34
CA SER A 250 41.65 1.28 8.22
C SER A 250 40.27 1.07 8.86
N GLU A 251 40.07 1.56 10.10
CA GLU A 251 38.80 1.43 10.83
C GLU A 251 37.58 1.96 10.06
N SER A 252 37.78 3.00 9.23
CA SER A 252 36.72 3.54 8.37
C SER A 252 36.29 2.56 7.27
N SER A 253 37.22 1.75 6.76
CA SER A 253 36.95 0.73 5.74
C SER A 253 36.25 -0.50 6.31
N PHE A 254 36.29 -0.69 7.64
CA PHE A 254 35.67 -1.84 8.32
C PHE A 254 34.16 -1.93 8.10
N TYR A 255 33.52 -0.76 7.95
CA TYR A 255 32.07 -0.62 7.82
C TYR A 255 31.63 -0.32 6.38
N ASP A 256 32.58 -0.21 5.45
CA ASP A 256 32.29 0.05 4.04
C ASP A 256 31.91 -1.27 3.36
N VAL A 257 30.61 -1.42 3.10
CA VAL A 257 30.04 -2.60 2.43
C VAL A 257 30.73 -2.85 1.10
N ASP A 258 31.12 -1.83 0.33
CA ASP A 258 31.77 -2.01 -0.96
C ASP A 258 33.22 -2.49 -0.82
N PHE A 259 33.92 -2.03 0.21
CA PHE A 259 35.25 -2.55 0.54
C PHE A 259 35.17 -4.01 1.00
N VAL A 260 34.27 -4.34 1.92
CA VAL A 260 34.08 -5.72 2.41
C VAL A 260 33.64 -6.64 1.26
N SER A 261 32.79 -6.14 0.36
CA SER A 261 32.39 -6.84 -0.88
C SER A 261 33.59 -7.18 -1.76
N SER A 262 34.54 -6.25 -1.92
CA SER A 262 35.76 -6.48 -2.70
C SER A 262 36.66 -7.56 -2.08
N VAL A 263 36.68 -7.65 -0.75
CA VAL A 263 37.41 -8.69 -0.01
C VAL A 263 36.72 -10.04 -0.19
N ALA A 264 35.39 -10.09 -0.03
CA ALA A 264 34.61 -11.30 -0.24
C ALA A 264 34.78 -11.87 -1.65
N ARG A 265 34.70 -11.02 -2.70
CA ARG A 265 34.97 -11.42 -4.09
C ARG A 265 36.37 -12.03 -4.27
N ARG A 266 37.40 -11.41 -3.70
CA ARG A 266 38.78 -11.92 -3.79
C ARG A 266 38.94 -13.28 -3.12
N LEU A 267 38.27 -13.50 -2.00
CA LEU A 267 38.30 -14.77 -1.27
C LEU A 267 37.54 -15.86 -2.02
N ASP A 268 36.37 -15.57 -2.57
CA ASP A 268 35.57 -16.51 -3.37
C ASP A 268 36.38 -17.02 -4.59
N ILE A 269 36.98 -16.08 -5.34
CA ILE A 269 37.89 -16.40 -6.46
C ILE A 269 39.09 -17.24 -6.02
N ALA A 270 39.64 -16.98 -4.83
CA ALA A 270 40.79 -17.73 -4.31
C ALA A 270 40.41 -19.16 -3.89
N VAL A 271 39.22 -19.36 -3.32
CA VAL A 271 38.68 -20.66 -2.93
C VAL A 271 38.38 -21.50 -4.17
N ASP A 272 37.71 -20.94 -5.17
CA ASP A 272 37.42 -21.60 -6.45
C ASP A 272 38.69 -22.02 -7.18
N LYS A 273 39.71 -21.14 -7.23
CA LYS A 273 41.02 -21.48 -7.80
C LYS A 273 41.72 -22.61 -7.05
N LYS A 274 41.54 -22.70 -5.73
CA LYS A 274 42.15 -23.75 -4.90
C LYS A 274 41.46 -25.09 -5.12
N LEU A 275 40.12 -25.11 -5.20
CA LEU A 275 39.32 -26.30 -5.53
C LEU A 275 39.58 -26.78 -6.97
N GLY A 276 39.67 -25.86 -7.94
CA GLY A 276 40.04 -26.18 -9.32
C GLY A 276 41.45 -26.75 -9.45
N LYS A 277 42.42 -26.23 -8.68
CA LYS A 277 43.77 -26.81 -8.61
C LYS A 277 43.77 -28.23 -8.03
N VAL A 278 42.98 -28.50 -6.98
CA VAL A 278 42.87 -29.84 -6.38
C VAL A 278 42.23 -30.82 -7.37
N ALA A 279 41.18 -30.41 -8.10
CA ALA A 279 40.57 -31.23 -9.15
C ALA A 279 41.53 -31.52 -10.32
N SER A 280 42.34 -30.53 -10.74
CA SER A 280 43.33 -30.71 -11.81
C SER A 280 44.56 -31.53 -11.37
N GLY A 281 44.91 -31.51 -10.08
CA GLY A 281 46.04 -32.25 -9.51
C GLY A 281 45.78 -33.77 -9.38
N LEU A 282 44.52 -34.20 -9.36
CA LEU A 282 44.13 -35.62 -9.34
C LEU A 282 44.19 -36.30 -10.73
N SER A 283 44.42 -35.54 -11.81
CA SER A 283 44.41 -36.06 -13.20
C SER A 283 45.80 -36.38 -13.78
N SER A 284 46.89 -36.32 -13.00
CA SER A 284 48.24 -36.61 -13.51
C SER A 284 49.01 -37.61 -12.64
N ALA A 285 48.56 -38.87 -12.64
CA ALA A 285 49.41 -39.99 -12.26
C ALA A 285 50.22 -40.45 -13.51
N PRO A 286 51.56 -40.57 -13.43
CA PRO A 286 52.38 -40.94 -14.58
C PRO A 286 52.22 -42.44 -14.89
N LYS A 287 51.84 -42.78 -16.13
CA LYS A 287 51.91 -44.14 -16.66
C LYS A 287 53.34 -44.64 -16.56
N LYS A 288 53.59 -45.58 -15.66
CA LYS A 288 54.79 -46.43 -15.67
C LYS A 288 54.93 -47.05 -17.06
N ARG A 289 56.05 -46.75 -17.72
CA ARG A 289 56.59 -47.60 -18.79
C ARG A 289 57.20 -48.81 -18.10
N ASP A 290 56.76 -50.00 -18.47
CA ASP A 290 57.56 -51.21 -18.29
C ASP A 290 57.54 -51.98 -19.61
N ALA A 291 58.68 -52.65 -19.81
CA ALA A 291 59.27 -53.25 -21.01
C ALA A 291 58.37 -54.18 -21.84
#